data_AF-A0A5M8QY67-F1
#
_entry.id   AF-A0A5M8QY67-F1
#
_cell.length_a   1.000
_cell.length_b   1.000
_cell.length_c   1.000
_cell.angle_alpha   90.00
_cell.angle_beta   90.00
_cell.angle_gamma   90.00
#
_symmetry.space_group_name_H-M   'P 1'
#
loop_
_entity.id
_entity.type
_entity.pdbx_description
1 polymer ?
#
loop_
_entity_poly.entity_id
_entity_poly.type
_entity_poly.pdbx_seq_one_letter_code
_entity_poly.pdbx_strand_id
1 'polypeptide(L)'
;MKDNFTFKTGILSLVFLIALVNFSFIQTSRKPDIIVLKDNTKLEVLIQEVDENVVKYRKVSDPEGPVYSVRRTEIASIKYGNTETGTFDNAPENPERHPASTPEKVHR
;
A
#
# COMPACT_ATOMS: atom_id res chain seq x y z
N MET A 1 -28.77 43.90 -25.22
CA MET A 1 -27.45 43.30 -25.57
C MET A 1 -26.45 43.40 -24.40
N LYS A 2 -26.91 43.25 -23.15
CA LYS A 2 -26.07 43.07 -21.92
C LYS A 2 -26.43 41.78 -21.17
N ASP A 3 -27.54 41.19 -21.55
CA ASP A 3 -28.30 40.10 -20.97
C ASP A 3 -27.56 38.76 -21.15
N ASN A 4 -26.99 38.56 -22.35
CA ASN A 4 -26.22 37.37 -22.70
C ASN A 4 -24.85 37.29 -21.99
N PHE A 5 -24.31 38.42 -21.52
CA PHE A 5 -22.97 38.48 -20.93
C PHE A 5 -22.99 38.11 -19.44
N THR A 6 -23.95 38.64 -18.68
CA THR A 6 -24.16 38.29 -17.26
C THR A 6 -24.63 36.85 -17.10
N PHE A 7 -25.45 36.34 -18.02
CA PHE A 7 -25.89 34.94 -18.01
C PHE A 7 -24.74 33.96 -18.31
N LYS A 8 -23.87 34.28 -19.28
CA LYS A 8 -22.70 33.46 -19.63
C LYS A 8 -21.65 33.44 -18.52
N THR A 9 -21.40 34.58 -17.86
CA THR A 9 -20.47 34.66 -16.72
C THR A 9 -21.01 33.92 -15.49
N GLY A 10 -22.31 33.96 -15.24
CA GLY A 10 -22.96 33.13 -14.21
C GLY A 10 -22.85 31.63 -14.47
N ILE A 11 -23.10 31.19 -15.71
CA ILE A 11 -22.91 29.78 -16.10
C ILE A 11 -21.44 29.37 -15.99
N LEU A 12 -20.51 30.22 -16.42
CA LEU A 12 -19.07 29.93 -16.34
C LEU A 12 -18.60 29.80 -14.88
N SER A 13 -19.08 30.69 -13.99
CA SER A 13 -18.80 30.62 -12.56
C SER A 13 -19.40 29.38 -11.91
N LEU A 14 -20.63 28.98 -12.30
CA LEU A 14 -21.29 27.77 -11.80
C LEU A 14 -20.56 26.49 -12.23
N VAL A 15 -20.14 26.40 -13.49
CA VAL A 15 -19.34 25.27 -14.01
C VAL A 15 -17.99 25.18 -13.29
N PHE A 16 -17.35 26.32 -13.02
CA PHE A 16 -16.11 26.36 -12.25
C PHE A 16 -16.29 25.89 -10.81
N LEU A 17 -17.38 26.29 -10.14
CA LEU A 17 -17.71 25.86 -8.78
C LEU A 17 -17.99 24.35 -8.71
N ILE A 18 -18.71 23.81 -9.70
CA ILE A 18 -18.94 22.37 -9.84
C ILE A 18 -17.63 21.63 -10.09
N ALA A 19 -16.73 22.16 -10.94
CA ALA A 19 -15.42 21.55 -11.19
C ALA A 19 -14.54 21.50 -9.93
N LEU A 20 -14.57 22.54 -9.08
CA LEU A 20 -13.85 22.56 -7.80
C LEU A 20 -14.36 21.50 -6.80
N VAL A 21 -15.67 21.25 -6.76
CA VAL A 21 -16.25 20.20 -5.90
C VAL A 21 -15.84 18.80 -6.36
N ASN A 22 -15.76 18.56 -7.67
CA ASN A 22 -15.39 17.26 -8.24
C ASN A 22 -13.89 16.93 -8.11
N PHE A 23 -13.02 17.92 -7.89
CA PHE A 23 -11.58 17.69 -7.73
C PHE A 23 -11.22 16.98 -6.41
N SER A 24 -12.13 16.94 -5.43
CA SER A 24 -11.85 16.42 -4.09
C SER A 24 -11.88 14.89 -3.95
N PHE A 25 -12.16 14.13 -5.01
CA PHE A 25 -12.39 12.67 -4.94
C PHE A 25 -11.32 11.80 -5.59
N ILE A 26 -10.14 12.34 -5.92
CA ILE A 26 -9.01 11.50 -6.34
C ILE A 26 -8.30 10.95 -5.09
N GLN A 27 -9.01 10.14 -4.31
CA GLN A 27 -8.37 9.31 -3.29
C GLN A 27 -7.84 8.07 -4.00
N THR A 28 -6.52 8.00 -4.18
CA THR A 28 -5.87 6.78 -4.64
C THR A 28 -6.17 5.69 -3.61
N SER A 29 -7.00 4.72 -3.99
CA SER A 29 -7.33 3.59 -3.12
C SER A 29 -6.06 2.79 -2.86
N ARG A 30 -5.43 3.02 -1.70
CA ARG A 30 -4.26 2.26 -1.26
C ARG A 30 -4.73 0.83 -1.05
N LYS A 31 -4.10 -0.12 -1.75
CA LYS A 31 -4.33 -1.54 -1.50
C LYS A 31 -3.99 -1.85 -0.02
N PRO A 32 -4.79 -2.68 0.67
CA PRO A 32 -4.45 -3.13 2.01
C PRO A 32 -3.08 -3.82 2.08
N ASP A 33 -2.44 -3.70 3.24
CA ASP A 33 -1.32 -4.55 3.60
C ASP A 33 -1.87 -5.92 4.05
N ILE A 34 -1.11 -6.99 3.82
CA ILE A 34 -1.47 -8.35 4.23
C ILE A 34 -0.42 -8.85 5.23
N ILE A 35 -0.84 -9.09 6.46
CA ILE A 35 -0.04 -9.81 7.46
C ILE A 35 -0.46 -11.27 7.43
N VAL A 36 0.49 -12.16 7.17
CA VAL A 36 0.29 -13.61 7.30
C VAL A 36 0.90 -14.06 8.62
N LEU A 37 0.10 -14.68 9.47
CA LEU A 37 0.54 -15.24 10.74
C LEU A 37 1.06 -16.67 10.56
N LYS A 38 1.79 -17.17 11.57
CA LYS A 38 2.37 -18.54 11.56
C LYS A 38 1.34 -19.66 11.52
N ASP A 39 0.11 -19.40 11.97
CA ASP A 39 -1.03 -20.30 11.87
C ASP A 39 -1.72 -20.26 10.49
N ASN A 40 -1.18 -19.48 9.54
CA ASN A 40 -1.73 -19.16 8.21
C ASN A 40 -2.96 -18.24 8.21
N THR A 41 -3.32 -17.64 9.35
CA THR A 41 -4.31 -16.57 9.39
C THR A 41 -3.81 -15.36 8.58
N LYS A 42 -4.68 -14.80 7.74
CA LYS A 42 -4.39 -13.62 6.92
C LYS A 42 -5.18 -12.42 7.43
N LEU A 43 -4.47 -11.34 7.72
CA LEU A 43 -5.05 -10.08 8.15
C LEU A 43 -4.86 -9.03 7.04
N GLU A 44 -5.97 -8.52 6.51
CA GLU A 44 -5.97 -7.34 5.65
C GLU A 44 -6.08 -6.08 6.53
N VAL A 45 -5.04 -5.25 6.49
CA VAL A 45 -4.83 -4.19 7.47
C VAL A 45 -4.22 -2.94 6.86
N LEU A 46 -4.25 -1.85 7.62
CA LEU A 46 -3.50 -0.62 7.39
C LEU A 46 -2.38 -0.54 8.42
N ILE A 47 -1.16 -0.94 8.06
CA ILE A 47 -0.02 -0.87 8.98
C ILE A 47 0.31 0.60 9.25
N GLN A 48 0.44 0.93 10.54
CA GLN A 48 0.79 2.27 11.02
C GLN A 48 2.27 2.36 11.35
N GLU A 49 2.80 1.33 12.02
CA GLU A 49 4.17 1.30 12.52
C GLU A 49 4.67 -0.14 12.63
N VAL A 50 5.95 -0.36 12.33
CA VAL A 50 6.65 -1.63 12.49
C VAL A 50 7.81 -1.41 13.46
N ASP A 51 7.64 -1.84 14.69
CA ASP A 51 8.66 -1.78 15.75
C ASP A 51 9.52 -3.06 15.73
N GLU A 52 10.53 -3.13 16.61
CA GLU A 52 11.37 -4.33 16.78
C GLU A 52 10.59 -5.57 17.23
N ASN A 53 9.55 -5.38 18.04
CA ASN A 53 8.81 -6.48 18.69
C ASN A 53 7.38 -6.64 18.18
N VAL A 54 6.75 -5.56 17.70
CA VAL A 54 5.33 -5.54 17.37
C VAL A 54 5.08 -4.79 16.07
N VAL A 55 3.99 -5.16 15.40
CA VAL A 55 3.45 -4.39 14.28
C VAL A 55 2.12 -3.80 14.73
N LYS A 56 1.99 -2.48 14.61
CA LYS A 56 0.77 -1.74 14.92
C LYS A 56 -0.02 -1.49 13.65
N TYR A 57 -1.32 -1.78 13.68
CA TYR A 57 -2.18 -1.69 12.50
C TYR A 57 -3.61 -1.29 12.85
N ARG A 58 -4.35 -0.83 11.83
CA ARG A 58 -5.81 -0.63 11.89
C ARG A 58 -6.50 -1.57 10.91
N LYS A 59 -7.78 -1.86 11.16
CA LYS A 59 -8.59 -2.66 10.23
C LYS A 59 -8.94 -1.83 9.01
N VAL A 60 -8.92 -2.43 7.83
CA VAL A 60 -9.37 -1.76 6.60
C VAL A 60 -10.82 -1.32 6.71
N SER A 61 -11.66 -2.10 7.38
CA SER A 61 -13.09 -1.80 7.59
C SER A 61 -13.33 -0.62 8.55
N ASP A 62 -12.33 -0.23 9.33
CA ASP A 62 -12.43 0.85 10.30
C ASP A 62 -11.08 1.60 10.41
N PRO A 63 -10.73 2.44 9.41
CA PRO A 63 -9.46 3.15 9.36
C PRO A 63 -9.29 4.17 10.49
N GLU A 64 -10.39 4.66 11.07
CA GLU A 64 -10.39 5.62 12.18
C GLU A 64 -10.52 4.94 13.56
N GLY A 65 -10.74 3.63 13.56
CA GLY A 65 -10.87 2.81 14.76
C GLY A 65 -9.61 2.61 15.60
N PRO A 66 -9.67 1.70 16.59
CA PRO A 66 -8.56 1.45 17.50
C PRO A 66 -7.33 0.89 16.77
N VAL A 67 -6.16 1.17 17.34
CA VAL A 67 -4.89 0.58 16.90
C VAL A 67 -4.72 -0.78 17.57
N TYR A 68 -4.56 -1.81 16.74
CA TYR A 68 -4.25 -3.17 17.17
C TYR A 68 -2.75 -3.42 17.07
N SER A 69 -2.28 -4.45 17.78
CA SER A 69 -0.88 -4.88 17.75
C SER A 69 -0.79 -6.39 17.60
N VAL A 70 0.16 -6.85 16.78
CA VAL A 70 0.55 -8.26 16.69
C VAL A 70 2.04 -8.40 16.94
N ARG A 71 2.46 -9.44 17.66
CA ARG A 71 3.88 -9.69 17.95
C ARG A 71 4.57 -10.18 16.69
N ARG A 72 5.78 -9.67 16.41
CA ARG A 72 6.58 -10.12 15.26
C ARG A 72 6.92 -11.60 15.32
N THR A 73 6.99 -12.18 16.51
CA THR A 73 7.18 -13.63 16.72
C THR A 73 6.02 -14.48 16.22
N GLU A 74 4.84 -13.91 16.01
CA GLU A 74 3.63 -14.59 15.51
C GLU A 74 3.41 -14.38 14.01
N ILE A 75 4.15 -13.44 13.40
CA ILE A 75 4.07 -13.11 11.98
C ILE A 75 4.96 -14.05 11.17
N ALA A 76 4.40 -14.60 10.09
CA ALA A 76 5.14 -15.37 9.10
C ALA A 76 5.65 -14.46 7.95
N SER A 77 4.83 -13.54 7.45
CA SER A 77 5.25 -12.55 6.46
C SER A 77 4.35 -11.31 6.42
N ILE A 78 4.85 -10.22 5.86
CA ILE A 78 4.09 -9.00 5.58
C ILE A 78 4.22 -8.69 4.10
N LYS A 79 3.09 -8.50 3.43
CA LYS A 79 3.03 -8.00 2.05
C LYS A 79 2.39 -6.62 2.08
N TYR A 80 3.20 -5.59 1.85
CA TYR A 80 2.70 -4.23 1.80
C TYR A 80 1.85 -4.01 0.54
N GLY A 81 0.81 -3.19 0.70
CA GLY A 81 -0.09 -2.82 -0.38
C GLY A 81 0.38 -1.60 -1.19
N ASN A 82 1.39 -0.87 -0.70
CA ASN A 82 2.05 0.16 -1.51
C ASN A 82 2.94 -0.51 -2.58
N THR A 83 2.89 0.00 -3.80
CA THR A 83 3.75 -0.42 -4.92
C THR A 83 5.17 0.14 -4.83
N GLU A 84 5.48 0.90 -3.77
CA GLU A 84 6.84 1.39 -3.51
C GLU A 84 7.69 0.27 -2.91
N THR A 85 8.63 -0.23 -3.71
CA THR A 85 9.63 -1.21 -3.28
C THR A 85 10.69 -0.51 -2.44
N GLY A 86 10.58 -0.60 -1.12
CA GLY A 86 11.71 -0.39 -0.21
C GLY A 86 12.52 -1.68 -0.10
N THR A 87 13.80 -1.64 -0.48
CA THR A 87 14.73 -2.77 -0.29
C THR A 87 15.03 -2.90 1.20
N PHE A 88 14.54 -3.96 1.84
CA PHE A 88 15.01 -4.34 3.17
C PHE A 88 16.25 -5.21 3.00
N ASP A 89 17.44 -4.59 3.04
CA ASP A 89 18.70 -5.31 3.19
C ASP A 89 18.83 -5.79 4.64
N ASN A 90 18.07 -6.83 4.99
CA ASN A 90 18.31 -7.66 6.16
C ASN A 90 17.98 -9.11 5.80
N ALA A 91 18.65 -9.63 4.77
CA ALA A 91 18.85 -11.06 4.67
C ALA A 91 20.03 -11.41 5.59
N PRO A 92 19.90 -12.38 6.52
CA PRO A 92 21.10 -13.01 7.06
C PRO A 92 21.85 -13.63 5.88
N GLU A 93 23.13 -13.28 5.75
CA GLU A 93 24.04 -13.91 4.81
C GLU A 93 23.97 -15.42 5.03
N ASN A 94 23.31 -16.14 4.11
CA ASN A 94 23.35 -17.59 4.07
C ASN A 94 24.65 -17.98 3.34
N PRO A 95 25.67 -18.56 4.01
CA PRO A 95 26.95 -18.87 3.39
C PRO A 95 26.89 -20.00 2.35
N GLU A 96 25.76 -20.67 2.16
CA GLU A 96 25.69 -21.92 1.37
C GLU A 96 25.10 -21.80 -0.04
N ARG A 97 25.09 -20.61 -0.66
CA ARG A 97 24.90 -20.53 -2.11
C ARG A 97 26.21 -20.78 -2.85
N HIS A 98 26.60 -22.06 -2.92
CA HIS A 98 27.45 -22.52 -4.02
C HIS A 98 26.77 -22.16 -5.35
N PRO A 99 27.47 -21.52 -6.31
CA PRO A 99 26.93 -21.34 -7.65
C PRO A 99 26.77 -22.72 -8.30
N ALA A 100 25.55 -23.01 -8.73
CA ALA A 100 25.22 -24.19 -9.51
C ALA A 100 26.21 -24.34 -10.68
N SER A 101 26.87 -25.50 -10.72
CA SER A 101 27.71 -25.94 -11.83
C SER A 101 26.90 -25.94 -13.12
N THR A 102 27.30 -25.09 -14.07
CA THR A 102 26.91 -25.14 -15.48
C THR A 102 27.12 -26.56 -16.03
N PRO A 103 26.14 -27.19 -16.71
CA PRO A 103 26.40 -28.44 -17.40
C PRO A 103 27.31 -28.18 -18.61
N GLU A 104 28.50 -28.74 -18.53
CA GLU A 104 29.49 -28.80 -19.61
C GLU A 104 28.90 -29.51 -20.84
N LYS A 105 28.81 -28.79 -21.95
CA LYS A 105 28.35 -29.33 -23.24
C LYS A 105 29.46 -30.22 -23.80
N VAL A 106 29.33 -31.53 -23.61
CA VAL A 106 30.20 -32.55 -24.20
C VAL A 106 30.14 -32.46 -25.73
N HIS A 107 31.28 -32.16 -26.34
CA HIS A 107 31.51 -32.22 -27.77
C HIS A 107 31.69 -33.69 -28.19
N ARG A 108 30.92 -34.13 -29.17
CA ARG A 108 31.18 -35.33 -29.98
C ARG A 108 31.05 -34.95 -31.44
#